data_AF-A0ABD0N282-F1
#
_entry.id   AF-A0ABD0N282-F1
#
_cell.length_a   1.000
_cell.length_b   1.000
_cell.length_c   1.000
_cell.angle_alpha   90.00
_cell.angle_beta   90.00
_cell.angle_gamma   90.00
#
_symmetry.space_group_name_H-M   'P 1'
#
loop_
_entity.id
_entity.type
_entity.pdbx_description
1 polymer ?
#
loop_
_entity_poly.entity_id
_entity_poly.type
_entity_poly.pdbx_seq_one_letter_code
_entity_poly.pdbx_strand_id
1 'polypeptide(L)'
;VIAMVSLVFILLSITALSLQIKPIYLSHNGNSTKNLILTFPVEYLDTLEIVCSIWFLFEFVMRAGSCPSKRHFFMNVMNIVDLLALFLLFFWWCPSDYCVKVMGFLHTMRCIRLLRVFKLMQHVFGVRVLNHALCASATTLCTVPCMLFICMLIFGTMMYYAEVDSNDSYFTDIPSCFWWAVVTLTTVGYGDMIPTSGQGRLVAFLCVMVGVLLIILPVPIIVNNFIKFSSLVKTKYSVPRKEKNSVDTVLLSSA
;
A
#
# COMPACT_ATOMS: atom_id res chain seq x y z
N VAL A 1 22.91 -13.51 -2.37
CA VAL A 1 23.48 -12.54 -3.34
C VAL A 1 22.42 -12.03 -4.31
N ILE A 2 21.82 -12.87 -5.16
CA ILE A 2 20.79 -12.46 -6.15
C ILE A 2 19.64 -11.65 -5.53
N ALA A 3 19.09 -12.10 -4.39
CA ALA A 3 18.04 -11.37 -3.67
C ALA A 3 18.44 -9.95 -3.21
N MET A 4 19.70 -9.74 -2.82
CA MET A 4 20.20 -8.43 -2.39
C MET A 4 20.41 -7.52 -3.60
N VAL A 5 20.87 -8.08 -4.73
CA VAL A 5 20.98 -7.36 -5.99
C VAL A 5 19.60 -6.91 -6.48
N SER A 6 18.60 -7.81 -6.48
CA SER A 6 17.21 -7.47 -6.83
C SER A 6 16.64 -6.38 -5.92
N LEU A 7 16.97 -6.37 -4.63
CA LEU A 7 16.55 -5.31 -3.69
C LEU A 7 17.13 -3.94 -4.07
N VAL A 8 18.41 -3.87 -4.44
CA VAL A 8 19.04 -2.63 -4.90
C VAL A 8 18.38 -2.11 -6.18
N PHE A 9 18.09 -3.00 -7.15
CA PHE A 9 17.38 -2.62 -8.37
C PHE A 9 15.93 -2.15 -8.12
N ILE A 10 15.23 -2.72 -7.14
CA ILE A 10 13.89 -2.24 -6.74
C ILE A 10 13.99 -0.82 -6.16
N LEU A 11 14.93 -0.56 -5.26
CA LEU A 11 15.11 0.76 -4.66
C LEU A 11 15.55 1.82 -5.70
N LEU A 12 16.45 1.46 -6.61
CA LEU A 12 16.85 2.31 -7.73
C LEU A 12 15.68 2.63 -8.67
N SER A 13 14.83 1.65 -8.97
CA SER A 13 13.64 1.84 -9.80
C SER A 13 12.60 2.75 -9.14
N ILE A 14 12.35 2.60 -7.82
CA ILE A 14 11.40 3.44 -7.08
C ILE A 14 11.92 4.88 -6.97
N THR A 15 13.20 5.06 -6.69
CA THR A 15 13.82 6.39 -6.61
C THR A 15 13.79 7.10 -7.96
N ALA A 16 14.12 6.41 -9.06
CA ALA A 16 13.99 6.96 -10.42
C ALA A 16 12.55 7.37 -10.75
N LEU A 17 11.55 6.55 -10.41
CA LEU A 17 10.14 6.88 -10.61
C LEU A 17 9.73 8.12 -9.78
N SER A 18 10.18 8.21 -8.53
CA SER A 18 9.88 9.36 -7.67
C SER A 18 10.44 10.68 -8.22
N LEU A 19 11.60 10.62 -8.88
CA LEU A 19 12.23 11.76 -9.54
C LEU A 19 11.54 12.12 -10.87
N GLN A 20 11.02 11.14 -11.62
CA GLN A 20 10.25 11.38 -12.85
C GLN A 20 8.89 12.06 -12.57
N ILE A 21 8.27 11.82 -11.41
CA ILE A 21 6.96 12.40 -11.05
C ILE A 21 7.03 13.93 -10.83
N LYS A 22 8.20 14.49 -10.54
CA LYS A 22 8.41 15.94 -10.39
C LYS A 22 9.24 16.51 -11.52
N PRO A 23 8.65 17.04 -12.60
CA PRO A 23 9.29 18.14 -13.30
C PRO A 23 9.31 19.35 -12.34
N ILE A 24 10.47 19.62 -11.74
CA ILE A 24 10.70 20.87 -11.00
C ILE A 24 10.66 22.01 -12.02
N TYR A 25 9.51 22.66 -12.16
CA TYR A 25 9.40 23.93 -12.86
C TYR A 25 9.83 25.05 -11.89
N LEU A 26 11.11 25.42 -11.90
CA LEU A 26 11.54 26.66 -11.27
C LEU A 26 11.07 27.84 -12.15
N SER A 27 9.95 28.46 -11.78
CA SER A 27 9.55 29.76 -12.33
C SER A 27 10.33 30.86 -11.60
N HIS A 28 11.44 31.32 -12.18
CA HIS A 28 12.08 32.55 -11.71
C HIS A 28 11.34 33.75 -12.31
N ASN A 29 10.66 34.51 -11.46
CA ASN A 29 9.99 35.75 -11.82
C ASN A 29 11.06 36.80 -12.18
N GLY A 30 11.03 37.34 -13.41
CA GLY A 30 11.91 38.44 -13.85
C GLY A 30 12.48 38.31 -15.28
N ASN A 31 11.71 38.78 -16.28
CA ASN A 31 12.11 39.28 -17.62
C ASN A 31 13.16 38.55 -18.49
N SER A 32 13.49 37.29 -18.24
CA SER A 32 14.18 36.44 -19.20
C SER A 32 13.81 34.98 -18.96
N THR A 33 12.84 34.49 -19.72
CA THR A 33 12.40 33.08 -19.73
C THR A 33 13.48 32.19 -20.34
N LYS A 34 14.56 31.95 -19.60
CA LYS A 34 15.34 30.72 -19.77
C LYS A 34 14.75 29.71 -18.82
N ASN A 35 14.01 28.74 -19.36
CA ASN A 35 13.62 27.53 -18.66
C ASN A 35 14.91 26.80 -18.25
N LEU A 36 15.50 27.17 -17.11
CA LEU A 36 16.65 26.47 -16.57
C LEU A 36 16.12 25.20 -15.91
N ILE A 37 15.86 24.19 -16.73
CA ILE A 37 15.53 22.85 -16.28
C ILE A 37 16.82 22.33 -15.63
N LEU A 38 16.90 22.38 -14.30
CA LEU A 38 17.83 21.54 -13.53
C LEU A 38 17.35 20.10 -13.68
N THR A 39 17.55 19.59 -14.88
CA THR A 39 17.20 18.25 -15.32
C THR A 39 18.40 17.42 -14.93
N PHE A 40 18.26 16.53 -13.94
CA PHE A 40 18.82 15.20 -14.19
C PHE A 40 18.25 14.80 -15.55
N PRO A 41 19.06 14.59 -16.59
CA PRO A 41 18.52 14.52 -17.94
C PRO A 41 17.56 13.33 -17.94
N VAL A 42 16.29 13.59 -18.27
CA VAL A 42 15.19 12.62 -18.15
C VAL A 42 15.56 11.30 -18.85
N GLU A 43 16.39 11.40 -19.90
CA GLU A 43 17.04 10.30 -20.60
C GLU A 43 17.78 9.30 -19.69
N TYR A 44 18.53 9.75 -18.67
CA TYR A 44 19.25 8.85 -17.76
C TYR A 44 18.30 8.11 -16.82
N LEU A 45 17.22 8.75 -16.38
CA LEU A 45 16.21 8.13 -15.52
C LEU A 45 15.42 7.07 -16.30
N ASP A 46 15.05 7.36 -17.54
CA ASP A 46 14.37 6.42 -18.43
C ASP A 46 15.30 5.24 -18.79
N THR A 47 16.57 5.51 -19.07
CA THR A 47 17.58 4.46 -19.31
C THR A 47 17.74 3.56 -18.09
N LEU A 48 17.82 4.14 -16.88
CA LEU A 48 17.91 3.38 -15.63
C LEU A 48 16.68 2.49 -15.44
N GLU A 49 15.48 3.00 -15.74
CA GLU A 49 14.24 2.24 -15.62
C GLU A 49 14.21 1.04 -16.59
N ILE A 50 14.69 1.22 -17.82
CA ILE A 50 14.84 0.15 -18.81
C ILE A 50 15.83 -0.90 -18.31
N VAL A 51 17.00 -0.49 -17.80
CA VAL A 51 18.02 -1.40 -17.26
C VAL A 51 17.46 -2.21 -16.08
N CYS A 52 16.79 -1.56 -15.13
CA CYS A 52 16.13 -2.25 -14.01
C CYS A 52 15.08 -3.25 -14.51
N SER A 53 14.33 -2.87 -15.55
CA SER A 53 13.28 -3.71 -16.12
C SER A 53 13.83 -4.94 -16.84
N ILE A 54 14.96 -4.81 -17.54
CA ILE A 54 15.68 -5.94 -18.14
C ILE A 54 16.15 -6.91 -17.06
N TRP A 55 16.68 -6.40 -15.94
CA TRP A 55 17.06 -7.24 -14.80
C TRP A 55 15.87 -8.03 -14.24
N PHE A 56 14.71 -7.40 -14.08
CA PHE A 56 13.51 -8.09 -13.61
C PHE A 56 12.95 -9.10 -14.62
N LEU A 57 13.03 -8.80 -15.91
CA LEU A 57 12.67 -9.77 -16.96
C LEU A 57 13.58 -11.00 -16.89
N PHE A 58 14.89 -10.78 -16.75
CA PHE A 58 15.86 -11.86 -16.58
C PHE A 58 15.54 -12.70 -15.35
N GLU A 59 15.31 -12.07 -14.20
CA GLU A 59 14.94 -12.76 -12.96
C GLU A 59 13.64 -13.58 -13.11
N PHE A 60 12.63 -13.02 -13.80
CA PHE A 60 11.36 -13.70 -14.06
C PHE A 60 11.54 -14.91 -14.99
N VAL A 61 12.28 -14.76 -16.09
CA VAL A 61 12.55 -15.85 -17.06
C VAL A 61 13.33 -16.98 -16.41
N MET A 62 14.36 -16.67 -15.62
CA MET A 62 15.14 -17.66 -14.88
C MET A 62 14.25 -18.45 -13.92
N ARG A 63 13.37 -17.79 -13.16
CA ARG A 63 12.42 -18.47 -12.26
C ARG A 63 11.42 -19.33 -13.05
N ALA A 64 10.85 -18.80 -14.13
CA ALA A 64 9.90 -19.53 -14.97
C ALA A 64 10.53 -20.78 -15.61
N GLY A 65 11.82 -20.72 -15.96
CA GLY A 65 12.59 -21.84 -16.52
C GLY A 65 12.98 -22.91 -15.48
N SER A 66 13.29 -22.52 -14.25
CA SER A 66 13.69 -23.44 -13.18
C SER A 66 12.53 -24.09 -12.41
N CYS A 67 11.28 -23.69 -12.67
CA CYS A 67 10.13 -24.21 -11.93
C CYS A 67 9.60 -25.55 -12.47
N PRO A 68 9.38 -26.56 -11.59
CA PRO A 68 8.90 -27.88 -12.00
C PRO A 68 7.43 -27.88 -12.47
N SER A 69 6.59 -26.94 -12.03
CA SER A 69 5.19 -26.83 -12.44
C SER A 69 4.81 -25.41 -12.89
N LYS A 70 4.73 -25.21 -14.22
CA LYS A 70 4.46 -23.88 -14.81
C LYS A 70 3.11 -23.28 -14.37
N ARG A 71 2.06 -24.09 -14.27
CA ARG A 71 0.71 -23.61 -13.91
C ARG A 71 0.66 -23.03 -12.49
N HIS A 72 1.30 -23.69 -11.53
CA HIS A 72 1.35 -23.19 -10.15
C HIS A 72 2.19 -21.92 -10.06
N PHE A 73 3.26 -21.84 -10.86
CA PHE A 73 4.08 -20.63 -10.94
C PHE A 73 3.30 -19.40 -11.40
N PHE A 74 2.51 -19.50 -12.48
CA PHE A 74 1.73 -18.36 -12.99
C PHE A 74 0.52 -17.99 -12.12
N MET A 75 0.04 -18.91 -11.28
CA MET A 75 -1.08 -18.64 -10.34
C MET A 75 -0.62 -18.03 -9.01
N ASN A 76 0.69 -17.89 -8.79
CA ASN A 76 1.21 -17.24 -7.59
C ASN A 76 1.11 -15.71 -7.72
N VAL A 77 0.45 -15.06 -6.75
CA VAL A 77 0.19 -13.61 -6.71
C VAL A 77 1.44 -12.78 -7.00
N MET A 78 2.59 -13.19 -6.44
CA MET A 78 3.84 -12.45 -6.59
C MET A 78 4.42 -12.52 -8.01
N ASN A 79 4.18 -13.63 -8.72
CA ASN A 79 4.58 -13.78 -10.12
C ASN A 79 3.59 -13.09 -11.07
N ILE A 80 2.32 -12.96 -10.66
CA ILE A 80 1.32 -12.18 -11.40
C ILE A 80 1.70 -10.69 -11.37
N VAL A 81 2.15 -10.17 -10.22
CA VAL A 81 2.63 -8.78 -10.11
C VAL A 81 3.83 -8.55 -11.04
N ASP A 82 4.78 -9.49 -11.11
CA ASP A 82 5.91 -9.42 -12.06
C ASP A 82 5.46 -9.44 -13.52
N LEU A 83 4.51 -10.32 -13.86
CA LEU A 83 3.98 -10.45 -15.22
C LEU A 83 3.24 -9.17 -15.65
N LEU A 84 2.41 -8.61 -14.77
CA LEU A 84 1.69 -7.36 -15.03
C LEU A 84 2.67 -6.19 -15.24
N ALA A 85 3.74 -6.16 -14.45
CA ALA A 85 4.82 -5.20 -14.59
C ALA A 85 5.57 -5.29 -15.93
N LEU A 86 5.75 -6.50 -16.48
CA LEU A 86 6.34 -6.73 -17.81
C LEU A 86 5.36 -6.40 -18.93
N PHE A 87 4.08 -6.73 -18.75
CA PHE A 87 3.01 -6.41 -19.69
C PHE A 87 2.89 -4.90 -19.94
N LEU A 88 2.99 -4.09 -18.88
CA LEU A 88 2.97 -2.63 -18.99
C LEU A 88 4.20 -2.04 -19.69
N LEU A 89 5.33 -2.75 -19.74
CA LEU A 89 6.51 -2.35 -20.53
C LEU A 89 6.34 -2.70 -22.00
N PHE A 90 5.74 -3.84 -22.32
CA PHE A 90 5.47 -4.25 -23.70
C PHE A 90 4.57 -3.24 -24.41
N PHE A 91 3.55 -2.72 -23.72
CA PHE A 91 2.65 -1.71 -24.28
C PHE A 91 3.32 -0.37 -24.60
N TRP A 92 4.46 -0.04 -23.98
CA TRP A 92 5.23 1.16 -24.31
C TRP A 92 5.88 1.08 -25.71
N TRP A 93 6.19 -0.12 -26.18
CA TRP A 93 6.89 -0.37 -27.44
C TRP A 93 5.96 -0.57 -28.65
N CYS A 94 4.63 -0.49 -28.48
CA CYS A 94 3.67 -0.70 -29.57
C CYS A 94 3.42 0.63 -30.34
N PRO A 95 3.81 0.74 -31.62
CA PRO A 95 3.79 2.01 -32.37
C PRO A 95 2.44 2.30 -33.06
N SER A 96 1.32 1.83 -32.52
CA SER A 96 0.01 1.94 -33.19
C SER A 96 -0.70 3.27 -32.89
N ASP A 97 -1.25 3.93 -33.91
CA ASP A 97 -1.99 5.21 -33.81
C ASP A 97 -3.22 5.15 -32.88
N TYR A 98 -3.81 3.97 -32.67
CA TYR A 98 -4.89 3.77 -31.68
C TYR A 98 -4.40 3.91 -30.22
N CYS A 99 -3.09 3.89 -30.01
CA CYS A 99 -2.50 3.96 -28.68
C CYS A 99 -2.39 5.37 -28.11
N VAL A 100 -2.70 6.46 -28.82
CA VAL A 100 -2.52 7.83 -28.26
C VAL A 100 -3.50 8.14 -27.11
N LYS A 101 -4.76 7.69 -27.18
CA LYS A 101 -5.72 7.76 -26.05
C LYS A 101 -5.38 6.78 -24.93
N VAL A 102 -4.92 5.58 -25.30
CA VAL A 102 -4.48 4.55 -24.36
C VAL A 102 -3.17 4.96 -23.67
N MET A 103 -2.31 5.74 -24.33
CA MET A 103 -1.02 6.24 -23.82
C MET A 103 -1.22 7.17 -22.61
N GLY A 104 -2.26 8.00 -22.60
CA GLY A 104 -2.62 8.80 -21.43
C GLY A 104 -2.98 7.93 -20.22
N PHE A 105 -3.76 6.88 -20.43
CA PHE A 105 -4.11 5.89 -19.39
C PHE A 105 -2.90 5.04 -18.96
N LEU A 106 -2.06 4.63 -19.92
CA LEU A 106 -0.81 3.89 -19.67
C LEU A 106 0.21 4.73 -18.90
N HIS A 107 0.18 6.06 -19.05
CA HIS A 107 0.99 6.97 -18.24
C HIS A 107 0.58 6.88 -16.76
N THR A 108 -0.71 6.89 -16.46
CA THR A 108 -1.24 6.70 -15.10
C THR A 108 -0.94 5.29 -14.55
N MET A 109 -0.92 4.27 -15.42
CA MET A 109 -0.60 2.89 -15.06
C MET A 109 0.88 2.64 -14.71
N ARG A 110 1.76 3.63 -14.85
CA ARG A 110 3.15 3.54 -14.35
C ARG A 110 3.21 3.27 -12.84
N CYS A 111 2.22 3.72 -12.07
CA CYS A 111 2.10 3.41 -10.64
C CYS A 111 1.99 1.91 -10.34
N ILE A 112 1.52 1.07 -11.28
CA ILE A 112 1.50 -0.39 -11.10
C ILE A 112 2.92 -0.94 -10.92
N ARG A 113 3.95 -0.27 -11.46
CA ARG A 113 5.35 -0.65 -11.23
C ARG A 113 5.75 -0.50 -9.76
N LEU A 114 5.08 0.36 -8.97
CA LEU A 114 5.28 0.43 -7.51
C LEU A 114 4.85 -0.86 -6.81
N LEU A 115 3.93 -1.66 -7.37
CA LEU A 115 3.56 -2.96 -6.80
C LEU A 115 4.75 -3.92 -6.75
N ARG A 116 5.81 -3.68 -7.55
CA ARG A 116 7.08 -4.43 -7.44
C ARG A 116 7.73 -4.24 -6.07
N VAL A 117 7.41 -3.18 -5.31
CA VAL A 117 7.83 -3.03 -3.90
C VAL A 117 7.39 -4.23 -3.07
N PHE A 118 6.26 -4.87 -3.40
CA PHE A 118 5.81 -6.05 -2.70
C PHE A 118 6.77 -7.24 -2.88
N LYS A 119 7.63 -7.28 -3.92
CA LYS A 119 8.73 -8.27 -3.99
C LYS A 119 9.69 -8.16 -2.81
N LEU A 120 9.89 -6.97 -2.22
CA LEU A 120 10.70 -6.82 -0.99
C LEU A 120 10.15 -7.70 0.13
N MET A 121 8.83 -7.92 0.18
CA MET A 121 8.20 -8.81 1.15
C MET A 121 8.70 -10.24 1.03
N GLN A 122 9.08 -10.70 -0.17
CA GLN A 122 9.64 -12.04 -0.37
C GLN A 122 11.12 -12.14 0.02
N HIS A 123 11.85 -11.04 0.09
CA HIS A 123 13.29 -11.05 0.36
C HIS A 123 13.59 -10.82 1.83
N VAL A 124 12.86 -9.91 2.49
CA VAL A 124 13.05 -9.58 3.90
C VAL A 124 12.33 -10.60 4.79
N PHE A 125 13.09 -11.38 5.57
CA PHE A 125 12.53 -12.37 6.50
C PHE A 125 11.51 -11.75 7.46
N GLY A 126 11.82 -10.58 8.03
CA GLY A 126 10.92 -9.86 8.92
C GLY A 126 9.56 -9.54 8.28
N VAL A 127 9.54 -9.19 7.00
CA VAL A 127 8.30 -8.86 6.28
C VAL A 127 7.48 -10.10 5.94
N ARG A 128 8.11 -11.26 5.67
CA ARG A 128 7.40 -12.54 5.50
C ARG A 128 6.70 -12.97 6.79
N VAL A 129 7.41 -12.86 7.92
CA VAL A 129 6.85 -13.17 9.24
C VAL A 129 5.71 -12.20 9.57
N LEU A 130 5.90 -10.90 9.29
CA LEU A 130 4.86 -9.89 9.44
C LEU A 130 3.63 -10.23 8.58
N ASN A 131 3.80 -10.55 7.30
CA ASN A 131 2.69 -10.90 6.41
C ASN A 131 1.90 -12.11 6.92
N HIS A 132 2.58 -13.17 7.38
CA HIS A 132 1.91 -14.32 7.98
C HIS A 132 1.17 -13.95 9.28
N ALA A 133 1.77 -13.12 10.13
CA ALA A 133 1.12 -12.64 11.35
C ALA A 133 -0.09 -11.73 11.05
N LEU A 134 0.00 -10.87 10.03
CA LEU A 134 -1.09 -10.02 9.55
C LEU A 134 -2.23 -10.85 8.96
N CYS A 135 -1.93 -11.83 8.10
CA CYS A 135 -2.95 -12.73 7.55
C CYS A 135 -3.65 -13.55 8.65
N ALA A 136 -2.91 -14.04 9.64
CA ALA A 136 -3.48 -14.73 10.79
C ALA A 136 -4.36 -13.81 11.65
N SER A 137 -4.04 -12.52 11.70
CA SER A 137 -4.79 -11.50 12.45
C SER A 137 -5.77 -10.71 11.59
N ALA A 138 -5.95 -11.08 10.32
CA ALA A 138 -6.63 -10.26 9.31
C ALA A 138 -8.10 -10.02 9.67
N THR A 139 -8.76 -11.01 10.29
CA THR A 139 -10.13 -10.87 10.77
C THR A 139 -10.27 -9.78 11.83
N THR A 140 -9.27 -9.63 12.72
CA THR A 140 -9.26 -8.59 13.75
C THR A 140 -8.84 -7.24 13.17
N LEU A 141 -7.86 -7.24 12.27
CA LEU A 141 -7.35 -6.02 11.63
C LEU A 141 -8.36 -5.39 10.67
N CYS A 142 -9.17 -6.19 9.97
CA CYS A 142 -10.20 -5.72 9.06
C CYS A 142 -11.38 -5.05 9.79
N THR A 143 -11.62 -5.40 11.06
CA THR A 143 -12.70 -4.79 11.86
C THR A 143 -12.51 -3.29 12.07
N VAL A 144 -11.26 -2.81 12.21
CA VAL A 144 -10.95 -1.38 12.44
C VAL A 144 -11.35 -0.48 11.27
N PRO A 145 -10.89 -0.72 10.03
CA PRO A 145 -11.31 0.10 8.88
C PRO A 145 -12.80 -0.03 8.61
N CYS A 146 -13.44 -1.17 8.89
CA CYS A 146 -14.90 -1.29 8.78
C CYS A 146 -15.63 -0.38 9.78
N MET A 147 -15.19 -0.32 11.04
CA MET A 147 -15.77 0.60 12.02
C MET A 147 -15.52 2.07 11.64
N LEU A 148 -14.30 2.39 11.20
CA LEU A 148 -13.98 3.74 10.71
C LEU A 148 -14.83 4.12 9.51
N PHE A 149 -15.09 3.19 8.58
CA PHE A 149 -15.94 3.44 7.42
C PHE A 149 -17.40 3.73 7.84
N ILE A 150 -17.96 2.97 8.78
CA ILE A 150 -19.29 3.23 9.33
C ILE A 150 -19.34 4.61 9.99
N CYS A 151 -18.37 4.95 10.83
CA CYS A 151 -18.32 6.25 11.50
C CYS A 151 -18.11 7.40 10.51
N MET A 152 -17.31 7.21 9.47
CA MET A 152 -17.14 8.17 8.38
C MET A 152 -18.48 8.47 7.69
N LEU A 153 -19.28 7.45 7.39
CA LEU A 153 -20.61 7.65 6.78
C LEU A 153 -21.53 8.45 7.71
N ILE A 154 -21.54 8.13 9.01
CA ILE A 154 -22.39 8.81 10.00
C ILE A 154 -21.96 10.26 10.20
N PHE A 155 -20.71 10.49 10.60
CA PHE A 155 -20.22 11.84 10.90
C PHE A 155 -20.08 12.71 9.66
N GLY A 156 -19.72 12.15 8.50
CA GLY A 156 -19.67 12.91 7.25
C GLY A 156 -21.06 13.39 6.82
N THR A 157 -22.09 12.54 6.94
CA THR A 157 -23.47 12.94 6.63
C THR A 157 -24.00 13.96 7.63
N MET A 158 -23.76 13.76 8.94
CA MET A 158 -24.13 14.74 9.98
C MET A 158 -23.43 16.09 9.75
N MET A 159 -22.16 16.07 9.34
CA MET A 159 -21.40 17.29 9.08
C MET A 159 -21.97 18.07 7.90
N TYR A 160 -22.29 17.39 6.81
CA TYR A 160 -22.95 18.01 5.66
C TYR A 160 -24.23 18.73 6.07
N TYR A 161 -25.13 18.06 6.79
CA TYR A 161 -26.39 18.69 7.22
C TYR A 161 -26.22 19.81 8.25
N ALA A 162 -25.14 19.79 9.05
CA ALA A 162 -24.87 20.85 10.01
C ALA A 162 -24.24 22.12 9.39
N GLU A 163 -23.75 22.03 8.15
CA GLU A 163 -23.02 23.10 7.44
C GLU A 163 -23.62 23.43 6.07
N VAL A 164 -24.73 22.79 5.67
CA VAL A 164 -25.38 23.04 4.37
C VAL A 164 -25.96 24.45 4.29
N ASP A 165 -26.40 25.00 5.42
CA ASP A 165 -27.03 26.33 5.49
C ASP A 165 -26.01 27.47 5.73
N SER A 166 -24.71 27.17 5.85
CA SER A 166 -23.67 28.19 6.06
C SER A 166 -23.08 28.66 4.72
N ASN A 167 -23.07 29.97 4.49
CA ASN A 167 -22.68 30.56 3.19
C ASN A 167 -21.17 30.42 2.85
N ASP A 168 -20.31 30.25 3.86
CA ASP A 168 -18.83 30.12 3.72
C ASP A 168 -18.33 28.71 4.09
N SER A 169 -19.13 27.67 3.79
CA SER A 169 -18.79 26.29 4.15
C SER A 169 -17.94 25.62 3.07
N TYR A 170 -16.87 24.94 3.49
CA TYR A 170 -16.09 24.04 2.63
C TYR A 170 -16.85 22.72 2.34
N PHE A 171 -17.98 22.49 3.01
CA PHE A 171 -18.74 21.24 3.01
C PHE A 171 -19.80 21.23 1.90
N THR A 172 -19.36 21.37 0.65
CA THR A 172 -20.26 21.46 -0.52
C THR A 172 -20.87 20.12 -0.92
N ASP A 173 -20.11 19.03 -0.79
CA ASP A 173 -20.49 17.71 -1.26
C ASP A 173 -20.27 16.64 -0.19
N ILE A 174 -21.09 15.59 -0.19
CA ILE A 174 -20.99 14.46 0.74
C ILE A 174 -19.59 13.79 0.69
N PRO A 175 -18.97 13.53 -0.49
CA PRO A 175 -17.62 12.98 -0.54
C PRO A 175 -16.55 13.87 0.12
N SER A 176 -16.69 15.19 0.01
CA SER A 176 -15.80 16.16 0.68
C SER A 176 -15.96 16.08 2.20
N CYS A 177 -17.19 15.86 2.69
CA CYS A 177 -17.45 15.63 4.11
C CYS A 177 -16.87 14.30 4.60
N PHE A 178 -16.83 13.26 3.76
CA PHE A 178 -16.16 12.00 4.09
C PHE A 178 -14.64 12.17 4.23
N TRP A 179 -14.01 12.98 3.39
CA TRP A 179 -12.59 13.33 3.55
C TRP A 179 -12.33 13.97 4.93
N TRP A 180 -13.12 14.98 5.28
CA TRP A 180 -13.04 15.60 6.60
C TRP A 180 -13.26 14.60 7.75
N ALA A 181 -14.27 13.74 7.63
CA ALA A 181 -14.61 12.75 8.65
C ALA A 181 -13.47 11.74 8.86
N VAL A 182 -12.84 11.25 7.78
CA VAL A 182 -11.67 10.36 7.87
C VAL A 182 -10.49 11.07 8.55
N VAL A 183 -10.16 12.29 8.11
CA VAL A 183 -9.03 13.07 8.66
C VAL A 183 -9.24 13.39 10.15
N THR A 184 -10.49 13.63 10.56
CA THR A 184 -10.84 13.94 11.95
C THR A 184 -10.91 12.69 12.82
N LEU A 185 -11.54 11.60 12.36
CA LEU A 185 -11.61 10.32 13.08
C LEU A 185 -10.22 9.70 13.29
N THR A 186 -9.32 9.90 12.33
CA THR A 186 -7.91 9.45 12.42
C THR A 186 -7.00 10.43 13.15
N THR A 187 -7.56 11.52 13.70
CA THR A 187 -6.86 12.57 14.45
C THR A 187 -5.72 13.27 13.71
N VAL A 188 -5.71 13.20 12.37
CA VAL A 188 -4.70 13.87 11.52
C VAL A 188 -4.92 15.38 11.50
N GLY A 189 -6.15 15.82 11.24
CA GLY A 189 -6.55 17.23 11.33
C GLY A 189 -5.73 18.19 10.46
N TYR A 190 -5.72 18.01 9.14
CA TYR A 190 -4.97 18.90 8.23
C TYR A 190 -5.37 20.38 8.33
N GLY A 191 -6.61 20.68 8.73
CA GLY A 191 -7.13 22.04 8.86
C GLY A 191 -7.53 22.68 7.54
N ASP A 192 -7.61 21.90 6.46
CA ASP A 192 -8.09 22.29 5.14
C ASP A 192 -9.61 22.50 5.09
N MET A 193 -10.36 21.76 5.91
CA MET A 193 -11.81 21.89 6.06
C MET A 193 -12.16 21.99 7.55
N ILE A 194 -12.82 23.07 7.97
CA ILE A 194 -13.16 23.33 9.38
C ILE A 194 -14.62 23.81 9.44
N PRO A 195 -15.46 23.25 10.34
CA PRO A 195 -16.84 23.70 10.52
C PRO A 195 -16.92 25.12 11.07
N THR A 196 -17.73 25.96 10.45
CA THR A 196 -17.92 27.36 10.84
C THR A 196 -19.16 27.52 11.71
N SER A 197 -20.17 26.66 11.56
CA SER A 197 -21.43 26.69 12.29
C SER A 197 -21.30 26.13 13.72
N GLY A 198 -22.15 26.61 14.63
CA GLY A 198 -22.18 26.11 16.02
C GLY A 198 -22.57 24.63 16.11
N GLN A 199 -23.52 24.19 15.28
CA GLN A 199 -23.92 22.78 15.19
C GLN A 199 -22.78 21.93 14.63
N GLY A 200 -22.06 22.46 13.64
CA GLY A 200 -20.93 21.77 13.04
C GLY A 200 -19.78 21.54 14.02
N ARG A 201 -19.49 22.52 14.87
CA ARG A 201 -18.50 22.36 15.95
C ARG A 201 -18.90 21.31 16.99
N LEU A 202 -20.20 21.18 17.29
CA LEU A 202 -20.70 20.12 18.18
C LEU A 202 -20.50 18.73 17.55
N VAL A 203 -20.81 18.58 16.26
CA VAL A 203 -20.57 17.34 15.51
C VAL A 203 -19.07 17.01 15.48
N ALA A 204 -18.22 18.00 15.25
CA ALA A 204 -16.77 17.83 15.28
C ALA A 204 -16.25 17.37 16.64
N PHE A 205 -16.75 17.94 17.74
CA PHE A 205 -16.40 17.51 19.09
C PHE A 205 -16.75 16.03 19.33
N LEU A 206 -17.96 15.62 18.97
CA LEU A 206 -18.40 14.21 19.09
C LEU A 206 -17.56 13.28 18.19
N CYS A 207 -17.25 13.71 16.97
CA CYS A 207 -16.43 12.98 16.02
C CYS A 207 -15.03 12.71 16.59
N VAL A 208 -14.38 13.72 17.18
CA VAL A 208 -13.05 13.57 17.80
C VAL A 208 -13.10 12.60 18.98
N MET A 209 -14.10 12.70 19.85
CA MET A 209 -14.25 11.77 20.99
C MET A 209 -14.39 10.32 20.51
N VAL A 210 -15.23 10.07 19.51
CA VAL A 210 -15.42 8.73 18.94
C VAL A 210 -14.16 8.26 18.21
N GLY A 211 -13.48 9.12 17.46
CA GLY A 211 -12.24 8.78 16.75
C GLY A 211 -11.14 8.30 17.70
N VAL A 212 -10.92 9.00 18.81
CA VAL A 212 -9.96 8.59 19.83
C VAL A 212 -10.32 7.23 20.43
N LEU A 213 -11.60 6.99 20.76
CA LEU A 213 -12.06 5.70 21.26
C LEU A 213 -11.84 4.57 20.24
N LEU A 214 -12.11 4.82 18.96
CA LEU A 214 -11.94 3.84 17.88
C LEU A 214 -10.49 3.44 17.65
N ILE A 215 -9.52 4.34 17.83
CA ILE A 215 -8.09 4.02 17.69
C ILE A 215 -7.57 3.26 18.91
N ILE A 216 -8.04 3.60 20.11
CA ILE A 216 -7.57 3.00 21.36
C ILE A 216 -8.01 1.54 21.52
N LEU A 217 -9.26 1.21 21.16
CA LEU A 217 -9.83 -0.13 21.39
C LEU A 217 -9.16 -1.30 20.64
N PRO A 218 -8.78 -1.20 19.35
CA PRO A 218 -8.24 -2.34 18.60
C PRO A 218 -6.76 -2.60 18.87
N VAL A 219 -5.98 -1.59 19.31
CA VAL A 219 -4.54 -1.73 19.54
C VAL A 219 -4.24 -2.84 20.57
N PRO A 220 -4.87 -2.88 21.77
CA PRO A 220 -4.68 -3.97 22.72
C PRO A 220 -5.09 -5.34 22.19
N ILE A 221 -6.15 -5.41 21.37
CA ILE A 221 -6.63 -6.69 20.80
C ILE A 221 -5.58 -7.25 19.84
N ILE A 222 -5.02 -6.40 18.97
CA ILE A 222 -3.95 -6.77 18.04
C ILE A 222 -2.69 -7.19 18.81
N VAL A 223 -2.29 -6.42 19.83
CA VAL A 223 -1.12 -6.73 20.67
C VAL A 223 -1.30 -8.07 21.38
N ASN A 224 -2.46 -8.33 21.98
CA ASN A 224 -2.75 -9.61 22.66
C ASN A 224 -2.73 -10.78 21.69
N ASN A 225 -3.28 -10.62 20.48
CA ASN A 225 -3.21 -11.62 19.42
C ASN A 225 -1.76 -11.89 18.98
N PHE A 226 -0.94 -10.85 18.86
CA PHE A 226 0.47 -10.97 18.50
C PHE A 226 1.29 -11.69 19.59
N ILE A 227 1.05 -11.36 20.87
CA ILE A 227 1.70 -12.02 22.01
C ILE A 227 1.31 -13.51 22.03
N LYS A 228 0.02 -13.81 21.86
CA LYS A 228 -0.49 -15.19 21.78
C LYS A 228 0.13 -15.97 20.63
N PHE A 229 0.24 -15.38 19.44
CA PHE A 229 0.88 -16.04 18.30
C PHE A 229 2.38 -16.27 18.54
N SER A 230 3.06 -15.29 19.11
CA SER A 230 4.49 -15.38 19.42
C SER A 230 4.81 -16.44 20.47
N SER A 231 3.94 -16.63 21.47
CA SER A 231 4.10 -17.68 22.48
C SER A 231 3.88 -19.08 21.90
N LEU A 232 2.87 -19.25 21.03
CA LEU A 232 2.62 -20.51 20.31
C LEU A 232 3.78 -20.91 19.39
N VAL A 233 4.41 -19.93 18.75
CA VAL A 233 5.62 -20.17 17.96
C VAL A 233 6.76 -20.64 18.88
N LYS A 234 7.04 -19.95 20.00
CA LYS A 234 8.09 -20.34 20.94
C LYS A 234 7.88 -21.75 21.52
N THR A 235 6.66 -22.12 21.92
CA THR A 235 6.39 -23.46 22.44
C THR A 235 6.61 -24.53 21.36
N LYS A 236 6.16 -24.30 20.13
CA LYS A 236 6.36 -25.25 19.01
C LYS A 236 7.84 -25.51 18.67
N TYR A 237 8.72 -24.54 18.88
CA TYR A 237 10.17 -24.71 18.72
C TYR A 237 10.87 -25.20 20.00
N SER A 238 10.24 -25.09 21.17
CA SER A 238 10.77 -25.56 22.46
C SER A 238 10.47 -27.04 22.75
N VAL A 239 9.54 -27.69 22.03
CA VAL A 239 9.27 -29.12 22.23
C VAL A 239 10.36 -29.96 21.54
N PRO A 240 11.16 -30.76 22.27
CA PRO A 240 12.15 -31.66 21.67
C PRO A 240 11.46 -32.76 20.85
N ARG A 241 12.01 -33.07 19.67
CA ARG A 241 11.44 -34.01 18.67
C ARG A 241 11.08 -35.40 19.22
N LYS A 242 11.66 -35.82 20.34
CA LYS A 242 11.35 -37.11 21.00
C LYS A 242 9.97 -37.12 21.68
N GLU A 243 9.49 -35.99 22.17
CA GLU A 243 8.26 -35.92 22.97
C GLU A 243 6.99 -35.86 22.09
N LYS A 244 7.15 -35.40 20.85
CA LYS A 244 6.08 -35.33 19.85
C LYS A 244 5.60 -36.72 19.40
N ASN A 245 6.53 -37.65 19.21
CA ASN A 245 6.20 -39.02 18.79
C ASN A 245 5.56 -39.84 19.94
N SER A 246 5.93 -39.58 21.20
CA SER A 246 5.33 -40.24 22.35
C SER A 246 3.88 -39.81 22.61
N VAL A 247 3.54 -38.54 22.40
CA VAL A 247 2.15 -38.05 22.57
C VAL A 247 1.23 -38.61 21.48
N ASP A 248 1.70 -38.66 20.23
CA ASP A 248 0.91 -39.22 19.12
C ASP A 248 0.69 -40.74 19.28
N THR A 249 1.66 -41.46 19.86
CA THR A 249 1.52 -42.90 20.15
C THR A 249 0.53 -43.17 21.29
N VAL A 250 0.45 -42.30 22.29
CA VAL A 250 -0.52 -42.41 23.39
C VAL A 250 -1.94 -42.12 22.89
N LEU A 251 -2.14 -41.10 22.04
CA LEU A 251 -3.45 -40.76 21.50
C LEU A 251 -4.00 -41.84 20.54
N LEU A 252 -3.13 -42.51 19.78
CA LEU A 252 -3.50 -43.62 18.89
C LEU A 252 -3.75 -44.94 19.62
N SER A 253 -3.23 -45.11 20.85
CA SER A 253 -3.50 -46.27 21.70
C SER A 253 -4.78 -46.13 22.53
N SER A 254 -5.34 -44.91 22.63
CA SER A 254 -6.55 -44.59 23.38
C SER A 254 -7.81 -44.44 22.52
N ALA A 255 -7.70 -44.66 21.21
CA ALA A 255 -8.81 -44.76 20.25
C ALA A 255 -9.01 -46.22 19.85
#